data_AF-A0A4C3BW84-F1
#
_entry.id   AF-A0A4C3BW84-F1
#
_cell.length_a   1.000
_cell.length_b   1.000
_cell.length_c   1.000
_cell.angle_alpha   90.00
_cell.angle_beta   90.00
_cell.angle_gamma   90.00
#
_symmetry.space_group_name_H-M   'P 1'
#
loop_
_entity.id
_entity.type
_entity.pdbx_description
1 polymer ?
#
loop_
_entity_poly.entity_id
_entity_poly.type
_entity_poly.pdbx_seq_one_letter_code
_entity_poly.pdbx_strand_id
1 'polypeptide(L)'
;MIKAFLSHSSKDKEHYVRNVANWLGKENIIYDEFTFEEGERTLDQIMEGLGESELFVLFISNSALESEWVKKEITESKKLLDEGKILKIFPIIIDNSINHEDQRIPDWLRKDYNLQPITRARTAASRIKNHLYKISWQKHPKLAKISSLFVGRNDKLEEFEERINDYTKKKPTVIFASGLIGVGRRSFLSKALIKCNIQKKSNHTLCYIFRQK
;
A
#
# COMPACT_ATOMS: atom_id res chain seq x y z
N MET A 1 -7.13 1.91 -15.46
CA MET A 1 -6.55 2.61 -14.31
C MET A 1 -6.79 1.72 -13.11
N ILE A 2 -5.82 1.57 -12.19
CA ILE A 2 -5.98 0.60 -11.10
C ILE A 2 -6.67 1.27 -9.94
N LYS A 3 -7.77 0.67 -9.47
CA LYS A 3 -8.60 1.23 -8.42
C LYS A 3 -8.60 0.34 -7.17
N ALA A 4 -8.76 0.97 -6.01
CA ALA A 4 -9.00 0.29 -4.75
C ALA A 4 -10.47 0.41 -4.35
N PHE A 5 -11.12 -0.71 -4.04
CA PHE A 5 -12.41 -0.72 -3.38
C PHE A 5 -12.23 -0.59 -1.87
N LEU A 6 -12.90 0.37 -1.24
CA LEU A 6 -12.80 0.63 0.19
C LEU A 6 -14.05 0.10 0.90
N SER A 7 -14.00 -1.14 1.36
CA SER A 7 -15.08 -1.77 2.13
C SER A 7 -15.07 -1.29 3.58
N HIS A 8 -16.18 -0.69 4.01
CA HIS A 8 -16.33 -0.09 5.33
C HIS A 8 -17.81 -0.03 5.75
N SER A 9 -18.05 0.10 7.06
CA SER A 9 -19.37 0.48 7.58
C SER A 9 -19.65 1.96 7.30
N SER A 10 -20.91 2.33 7.08
CA SER A 10 -21.34 3.73 6.95
C SER A 10 -20.93 4.58 8.16
N LYS A 11 -20.90 3.98 9.36
CA LYS A 11 -20.46 4.62 10.61
C LYS A 11 -18.96 4.99 10.58
N ASP A 12 -18.16 4.28 9.78
CA ASP A 12 -16.71 4.48 9.65
C ASP A 12 -16.32 5.52 8.59
N LYS A 13 -17.30 5.92 7.77
CA LYS A 13 -17.07 6.77 6.62
C LYS A 13 -16.50 8.13 7.01
N GLU A 14 -17.20 8.84 7.88
CA GLU A 14 -16.89 10.24 8.21
C GLU A 14 -15.58 10.39 8.97
N HIS A 15 -15.35 9.51 9.95
CA HIS A 15 -14.25 9.70 10.89
C HIS A 15 -12.91 9.13 10.39
N TYR A 16 -12.94 8.08 9.56
CA TYR A 16 -11.71 7.40 9.12
C TYR A 16 -11.59 7.30 7.60
N VAL A 17 -12.56 6.69 6.92
CA VAL A 17 -12.42 6.29 5.52
C VAL A 17 -12.36 7.50 4.60
N ARG A 18 -13.16 8.54 4.83
CA ARG A 18 -13.09 9.81 4.10
C ARG A 18 -11.71 10.46 4.21
N ASN A 19 -11.10 10.41 5.39
CA ASN A 19 -9.74 10.92 5.58
C ASN A 19 -8.73 10.13 4.75
N VAL A 20 -8.84 8.79 4.73
CA VAL A 20 -7.99 7.92 3.89
C VAL A 20 -8.18 8.24 2.40
N ALA A 21 -9.43 8.36 1.96
CA ALA A 21 -9.81 8.69 0.59
C ALA A 21 -9.21 10.03 0.14
N ASN A 22 -9.31 11.07 0.97
CA ASN A 22 -8.71 12.38 0.71
C ASN A 22 -7.19 12.31 0.51
N TRP A 23 -6.48 11.45 1.25
CA TRP A 23 -5.05 11.23 1.07
C TRP A 23 -4.70 10.42 -0.19
N LEU A 24 -5.60 9.53 -0.65
CA LEU A 24 -5.39 8.68 -1.82
C LEU A 24 -5.65 9.40 -3.15
N GLY A 25 -6.59 10.34 -3.15
CA GLY A 25 -7.11 10.97 -4.36
C GLY A 25 -8.28 10.17 -4.95
N LYS A 26 -9.29 10.87 -5.47
CA LYS A 26 -10.55 10.26 -5.93
C LYS A 26 -10.39 9.39 -7.18
N GLU A 27 -9.34 9.60 -7.98
CA GLU A 27 -9.17 8.87 -9.24
C GLU A 27 -8.90 7.36 -9.10
N ASN A 28 -8.33 6.92 -7.97
CA ASN A 28 -7.84 5.55 -7.77
C ASN A 28 -8.64 4.77 -6.72
N ILE A 29 -9.81 5.27 -6.31
CA ILE A 29 -10.59 4.67 -5.23
C ILE A 29 -12.06 4.59 -5.60
N ILE A 30 -12.72 3.55 -5.09
CA ILE A 30 -14.14 3.32 -5.17
C ILE A 30 -14.63 3.20 -3.72
N TYR A 31 -15.39 4.20 -3.28
CA TYR A 31 -15.96 4.24 -1.93
C TYR A 31 -17.21 5.12 -1.81
N ASP A 32 -17.39 6.13 -2.68
CA ASP A 32 -18.53 7.06 -2.62
C ASP A 32 -19.84 6.47 -3.16
N GLU A 33 -19.80 5.58 -4.17
CA GLU A 33 -20.98 4.91 -4.76
C GLU A 33 -21.76 4.03 -3.76
N PHE A 34 -21.13 3.64 -2.64
CA PHE A 34 -21.69 2.70 -1.68
C PHE A 34 -22.42 3.37 -0.52
N THR A 35 -22.61 4.69 -0.57
CA THR A 35 -23.17 5.49 0.53
C THR A 35 -24.62 5.88 0.31
N PHE A 36 -25.41 5.01 -0.32
CA PHE A 36 -26.85 5.18 -0.30
C PHE A 36 -27.35 4.81 1.09
N GLU A 37 -27.95 5.81 1.76
CA GLU A 37 -28.80 5.60 2.93
C GLU A 37 -29.94 4.64 2.58
N GLU A 38 -30.45 3.99 3.63
CA GLU A 38 -31.44 2.92 3.68
C GLU A 38 -32.44 2.90 2.51
N GLY A 39 -32.32 1.89 1.66
CA GLY A 39 -33.22 1.72 0.51
C GLY A 39 -33.07 0.35 -0.13
N GLU A 40 -31.99 0.13 -0.89
CA GLU A 40 -31.66 -1.18 -1.49
C GLU A 40 -30.25 -1.10 -2.07
N ARG A 41 -29.22 -1.58 -1.34
CA ARG A 41 -27.99 -2.00 -2.03
C ARG A 41 -28.36 -3.28 -2.77
N THR A 42 -28.16 -3.35 -4.08
CA THR A 42 -28.28 -4.62 -4.79
C THR A 42 -26.94 -5.34 -4.76
N LEU A 43 -26.97 -6.68 -4.82
CA LEU A 43 -25.75 -7.47 -5.02
C LEU A 43 -25.01 -7.03 -6.28
N ASP A 44 -25.75 -6.59 -7.30
CA ASP A 44 -25.19 -6.13 -8.58
C ASP A 44 -24.30 -4.88 -8.41
N GLN A 45 -24.70 -3.90 -7.61
CA GLN A 45 -23.88 -2.71 -7.34
C GLN A 45 -22.57 -3.06 -6.63
N ILE A 46 -22.61 -4.03 -5.71
CA ILE A 46 -21.41 -4.53 -5.03
C ILE A 46 -20.49 -5.21 -6.04
N MET A 47 -21.05 -6.04 -6.92
CA MET A 47 -20.29 -6.71 -7.97
C MET A 47 -19.69 -5.72 -8.97
N GLU A 48 -20.40 -4.66 -9.31
CA GLU A 48 -19.93 -3.60 -10.21
C GLU A 48 -18.72 -2.87 -9.60
N GLY A 49 -18.85 -2.36 -8.37
CA GLY A 49 -17.74 -1.66 -7.71
C GLY A 49 -16.53 -2.56 -7.43
N LEU A 50 -16.76 -3.83 -7.07
CA LEU A 50 -15.68 -4.81 -6.91
C LEU A 50 -15.03 -5.14 -8.25
N GLY A 51 -15.81 -5.29 -9.32
CA GLY A 51 -15.34 -5.61 -10.67
C GLY A 51 -14.49 -4.50 -11.30
N GLU A 52 -14.72 -3.25 -10.91
CA GLU A 52 -13.87 -2.12 -11.31
C GLU A 52 -12.57 -1.98 -10.51
N SER A 53 -12.38 -2.79 -9.47
CA SER A 53 -11.24 -2.68 -8.56
C SER A 53 -10.31 -3.87 -8.63
N GLU A 54 -9.01 -3.64 -8.45
CA GLU A 54 -8.03 -4.72 -8.35
C GLU A 54 -7.47 -4.89 -6.94
N LEU A 55 -7.71 -3.92 -6.07
CA LEU A 55 -7.34 -3.96 -4.66
C LEU A 55 -8.60 -3.82 -3.81
N PHE A 56 -8.91 -4.83 -3.02
CA PHE A 56 -9.96 -4.75 -2.02
C PHE A 56 -9.35 -4.38 -0.67
N VAL A 57 -9.77 -3.25 -0.10
CA VAL A 57 -9.35 -2.76 1.21
C VAL A 57 -10.50 -2.95 2.18
N LEU A 58 -10.30 -3.77 3.21
CA LEU A 58 -11.30 -4.02 4.25
C LEU A 58 -10.94 -3.21 5.50
N PHE A 59 -11.78 -2.26 5.88
CA PHE A 59 -11.66 -1.55 7.14
C PHE A 59 -12.47 -2.28 8.22
N ILE A 60 -11.76 -2.86 9.19
CA ILE A 60 -12.33 -3.69 10.25
C ILE A 60 -12.60 -2.81 11.48
N SER A 61 -13.88 -2.65 11.79
CA SER A 61 -14.43 -2.02 13.00
C SER A 61 -15.55 -2.89 13.56
N ASN A 62 -16.02 -2.60 14.79
CA ASN A 62 -17.13 -3.36 15.37
C ASN A 62 -18.38 -3.28 14.46
N SER A 63 -18.64 -2.08 13.94
CA SER A 63 -19.78 -1.85 13.06
C SER A 63 -19.62 -2.48 11.67
N ALA A 64 -18.39 -2.60 11.16
CA ALA A 64 -18.12 -3.28 9.89
C ALA A 64 -18.34 -4.79 10.01
N LEU A 65 -17.91 -5.41 11.11
CA LEU A 65 -18.11 -6.86 11.33
C LEU A 65 -19.58 -7.22 11.59
N GLU A 66 -20.38 -6.29 12.10
CA GLU A 66 -21.83 -6.47 12.28
C GLU A 66 -22.63 -6.23 10.99
N SER A 67 -22.06 -5.51 10.02
CA SER A 67 -22.74 -5.16 8.77
C SER A 67 -22.90 -6.36 7.84
N GLU A 68 -24.15 -6.73 7.53
CA GLU A 68 -24.46 -7.77 6.55
C GLU A 68 -23.90 -7.46 5.15
N TRP A 69 -23.81 -6.17 4.80
CA TRP A 69 -23.23 -5.75 3.53
C TRP A 69 -21.71 -5.98 3.48
N VAL A 70 -20.99 -5.61 4.53
CA VAL A 70 -19.54 -5.86 4.60
C VAL A 70 -19.26 -7.36 4.58
N LYS A 71 -20.08 -8.19 5.26
CA LYS A 71 -19.95 -9.66 5.20
C LYS A 71 -20.12 -10.21 3.78
N LYS A 72 -21.10 -9.69 3.02
CA LYS A 72 -21.28 -10.03 1.60
C LYS A 72 -20.09 -9.59 0.76
N GLU A 73 -19.60 -8.37 0.93
CA GLU A 73 -18.40 -7.84 0.24
C GLU A 73 -17.16 -8.70 0.54
N ILE A 74 -16.96 -9.17 1.78
CA ILE A 74 -15.87 -10.08 2.16
C ILE A 74 -15.99 -11.42 1.42
N THR A 75 -17.20 -11.96 1.33
CA THR A 75 -17.45 -13.26 0.66
C THR A 75 -17.22 -13.14 -0.85
N GLU A 76 -17.77 -12.12 -1.49
CA GLU A 76 -17.62 -11.89 -2.92
C GLU A 76 -16.18 -11.51 -3.29
N SER A 77 -15.51 -10.69 -2.48
CA SER A 77 -14.10 -10.34 -2.73
C SER A 77 -13.18 -11.56 -2.66
N LYS A 78 -13.47 -12.54 -1.79
CA LYS A 78 -12.73 -13.81 -1.75
C LYS A 78 -12.95 -14.61 -3.03
N LYS A 79 -14.19 -14.74 -3.50
CA LYS A 79 -14.50 -15.40 -4.77
C LYS A 79 -13.77 -14.72 -5.94
N LEU A 80 -13.82 -13.40 -6.02
CA LEU A 80 -13.14 -12.62 -7.06
C LEU A 80 -11.61 -12.70 -6.97
N LEU A 81 -11.06 -12.86 -5.77
CA LEU A 81 -9.63 -13.11 -5.56
C LEU A 81 -9.24 -14.49 -6.10
N ASP A 82 -10.05 -15.51 -5.83
CA ASP A 82 -9.81 -16.88 -6.31
C ASP A 82 -9.99 -16.99 -7.84
N GLU A 83 -10.90 -16.19 -8.43
CA GLU A 83 -11.05 -16.02 -9.88
C GLU A 83 -9.93 -15.16 -10.52
N GLY A 84 -9.07 -14.52 -9.71
CA GLY A 84 -7.99 -13.65 -10.18
C GLY A 84 -8.42 -12.28 -10.73
N LYS A 85 -9.69 -11.89 -10.51
CA LYS A 85 -10.22 -10.57 -10.89
C LYS A 85 -9.73 -9.49 -9.93
N ILE A 86 -9.80 -9.76 -8.62
CA ILE A 86 -9.13 -8.96 -7.59
C ILE A 86 -7.74 -9.54 -7.39
N LEU A 87 -6.72 -8.68 -7.41
CA LEU A 87 -5.33 -9.11 -7.31
C LEU A 87 -4.84 -9.18 -5.87
N LYS A 88 -5.49 -8.44 -4.97
CA LYS A 88 -5.10 -8.42 -3.57
C LYS A 88 -6.24 -7.96 -2.66
N ILE A 89 -6.31 -8.59 -1.49
CA ILE A 89 -7.07 -8.12 -0.33
C ILE A 89 -6.11 -7.49 0.69
N PHE A 90 -6.50 -6.36 1.26
CA PHE A 90 -5.72 -5.63 2.26
C PHE A 90 -6.60 -5.27 3.46
N PRO A 91 -6.63 -6.12 4.49
CA PRO A 91 -7.41 -5.84 5.70
C PRO A 91 -6.65 -4.89 6.64
N ILE A 92 -7.40 -3.97 7.26
CA ILE A 92 -6.90 -2.94 8.17
C ILE A 92 -7.83 -2.87 9.38
N ILE A 93 -7.30 -3.09 10.58
CA ILE A 93 -8.05 -2.84 11.82
C ILE A 93 -8.01 -1.35 12.11
N ILE A 94 -9.19 -0.72 12.22
CA ILE A 94 -9.33 0.72 12.52
C ILE A 94 -9.86 0.98 13.93
N ASP A 95 -10.48 -0.04 14.54
CA ASP A 95 -11.07 0.03 15.86
C ASP A 95 -10.15 -0.62 16.90
N ASN A 96 -9.89 0.08 18.01
CA ASN A 96 -9.03 -0.40 19.08
C ASN A 96 -9.66 -1.52 19.91
N SER A 97 -10.98 -1.69 19.83
CA SER A 97 -11.71 -2.77 20.52
C SER A 97 -11.57 -4.14 19.84
N ILE A 98 -11.10 -4.17 18.60
CA ILE A 98 -10.94 -5.40 17.82
C ILE A 98 -9.47 -5.80 17.79
N ASN A 99 -9.25 -7.10 17.96
CA ASN A 99 -7.95 -7.73 17.78
C ASN A 99 -7.99 -8.73 16.60
N HIS A 100 -6.81 -9.14 16.14
CA HIS A 100 -6.65 -10.15 15.09
C HIS A 100 -7.32 -11.51 15.41
N GLU A 101 -7.53 -11.80 16.70
CA GLU A 101 -8.16 -13.03 17.18
C GLU A 101 -9.70 -12.98 17.19
N ASP A 102 -10.33 -11.87 16.81
CA ASP A 102 -11.80 -11.75 16.81
C ASP A 102 -12.42 -12.85 15.92
N GLN A 103 -13.34 -13.64 16.51
CA GLN A 103 -13.96 -14.79 15.85
C GLN A 103 -14.88 -14.40 14.69
N ARG A 104 -15.34 -13.14 14.64
CA ARG A 104 -16.17 -12.65 13.54
C ARG A 104 -15.37 -12.43 12.26
N ILE A 105 -14.03 -12.36 12.35
CA ILE A 105 -13.15 -12.28 11.19
C ILE A 105 -12.98 -13.69 10.60
N PRO A 106 -13.26 -13.91 9.31
CA PRO A 106 -13.11 -15.21 8.68
C PRO A 106 -11.70 -15.81 8.84
N ASP A 107 -11.62 -17.12 9.02
CA ASP A 107 -10.36 -17.84 9.26
C ASP A 107 -9.31 -17.60 8.17
N TRP A 108 -9.71 -17.54 6.91
CA TRP A 108 -8.81 -17.29 5.79
C TRP A 108 -8.19 -15.88 5.88
N LEU A 109 -8.94 -14.88 6.36
CA LEU A 109 -8.41 -13.54 6.59
C LEU A 109 -7.39 -13.52 7.73
N ARG A 110 -7.65 -14.26 8.81
CA ARG A 110 -6.75 -14.35 9.97
C ARG A 110 -5.46 -15.10 9.68
N LYS A 111 -5.55 -16.21 8.93
CA LYS A 111 -4.40 -17.08 8.63
C LYS A 111 -3.51 -16.51 7.53
N ASP A 112 -4.09 -15.94 6.47
CA ASP A 112 -3.34 -15.57 5.27
C ASP A 112 -2.85 -14.11 5.27
N TYR A 113 -3.40 -13.27 6.16
CA TYR A 113 -3.10 -11.83 6.19
C TYR A 113 -2.60 -11.35 7.55
N ASN A 114 -1.63 -10.44 7.50
CA ASN A 114 -1.14 -9.74 8.69
C ASN A 114 -2.10 -8.61 9.07
N LEU A 115 -3.03 -8.91 9.98
CA LEU A 115 -3.99 -7.96 10.54
C LEU A 115 -3.29 -7.06 11.58
N GLN A 116 -2.96 -5.84 11.17
CA GLN A 116 -2.40 -4.84 12.08
C GLN A 116 -3.33 -3.64 12.26
N PRO A 117 -3.47 -3.13 13.49
CA PRO A 117 -4.19 -1.90 13.73
C PRO A 117 -3.45 -0.71 13.10
N ILE A 118 -4.19 0.11 12.36
CA ILE A 118 -3.70 1.36 11.80
C ILE A 118 -4.64 2.47 12.26
N THR A 119 -4.25 3.19 13.30
CA THR A 119 -5.05 4.29 13.84
C THR A 119 -4.96 5.56 12.99
N ARG A 120 -3.87 5.74 12.22
CA ARG A 120 -3.63 6.95 11.43
C ARG A 120 -4.03 6.77 9.98
N ALA A 121 -5.05 7.51 9.52
CA ALA A 121 -5.53 7.50 8.14
C ALA A 121 -4.42 7.75 7.10
N ARG A 122 -3.49 8.67 7.35
CA ARG A 122 -2.34 8.93 6.46
C ARG A 122 -1.47 7.68 6.26
N THR A 123 -1.26 6.90 7.32
CA THR A 123 -0.48 5.65 7.25
C THR A 123 -1.22 4.60 6.44
N ALA A 124 -2.54 4.47 6.64
CA ALA A 124 -3.38 3.57 5.84
C ALA A 124 -3.32 3.94 4.36
N ALA A 125 -3.54 5.21 4.02
CA ALA A 125 -3.46 5.72 2.65
C ALA A 125 -2.09 5.44 2.00
N SER A 126 -0.99 5.67 2.73
CA SER A 126 0.35 5.36 2.23
C SER A 126 0.54 3.87 1.94
N ARG A 127 0.04 2.98 2.80
CA ARG A 127 0.10 1.53 2.57
C ARG A 127 -0.76 1.11 1.37
N ILE A 128 -1.98 1.61 1.26
CA ILE A 128 -2.88 1.36 0.13
C ILE A 128 -2.23 1.81 -1.18
N LYS A 129 -1.66 3.02 -1.22
CA LYS A 129 -0.95 3.54 -2.39
C LYS A 129 0.24 2.68 -2.80
N ASN A 130 1.00 2.16 -1.83
CA ASN A 130 2.09 1.21 -2.11
C ASN A 130 1.56 -0.10 -2.72
N HIS A 131 0.40 -0.59 -2.29
CA HIS A 131 -0.23 -1.76 -2.90
C HIS A 131 -0.72 -1.49 -4.33
N LEU A 132 -1.38 -0.34 -4.56
CA LEU A 132 -1.79 0.11 -5.89
C LEU A 132 -0.59 0.20 -6.85
N TYR A 133 0.53 0.78 -6.41
CA TYR A 133 1.75 0.82 -7.22
C TYR A 133 2.29 -0.58 -7.57
N LYS A 134 2.30 -1.51 -6.62
CA LYS A 134 2.74 -2.89 -6.87
C LYS A 134 1.86 -3.58 -7.91
N ILE A 135 0.55 -3.42 -7.78
CA ILE A 135 -0.42 -3.95 -8.75
C ILE A 135 -0.20 -3.31 -10.12
N SER A 136 0.08 -2.01 -10.16
CA SER A 136 0.41 -1.28 -11.40
C SER A 136 1.66 -1.79 -12.08
N TRP A 137 2.71 -2.08 -11.31
CA TRP A 137 3.94 -2.66 -11.86
C TRP A 137 3.74 -4.09 -12.36
N GLN A 138 2.89 -4.88 -11.72
CA GLN A 138 2.55 -6.23 -12.18
C GLN A 138 1.79 -6.19 -13.53
N LYS A 139 0.78 -5.32 -13.65
CA LYS A 139 -0.01 -5.19 -14.90
C LYS A 139 0.77 -4.49 -16.02
N HIS A 140 1.70 -3.60 -15.71
CA HIS A 140 2.44 -2.82 -16.69
C HIS A 140 3.96 -2.89 -16.49
N PRO A 141 4.62 -3.99 -16.91
CA PRO A 141 6.07 -4.18 -16.75
C PRO A 141 6.90 -3.06 -17.40
N LYS A 142 6.38 -2.44 -18.47
CA LYS A 142 7.02 -1.28 -19.13
C LYS A 142 7.14 -0.07 -18.20
N LEU A 143 6.12 0.21 -17.36
CA LEU A 143 6.15 1.30 -16.38
C LEU A 143 7.14 1.02 -15.24
N ALA A 144 7.27 -0.25 -14.82
CA ALA A 144 8.28 -0.66 -13.84
C ALA A 144 9.71 -0.47 -14.40
N LYS A 145 9.91 -0.77 -15.69
CA LYS A 145 11.19 -0.54 -16.37
C LYS A 145 11.52 0.95 -16.40
N ILE A 146 10.57 1.81 -16.77
CA ILE A 146 10.73 3.27 -16.82
C ILE A 146 11.00 3.87 -15.43
N SER A 147 10.25 3.47 -14.40
CA SER A 147 10.46 3.99 -13.04
C SER A 147 11.80 3.53 -12.42
N SER A 148 12.34 2.41 -12.89
CA SER A 148 13.68 1.92 -12.49
C SER A 148 14.84 2.58 -13.23
N LEU A 149 14.56 3.42 -14.25
CA LEU A 149 15.60 4.12 -15.01
C LEU A 149 16.28 5.16 -14.11
N PHE A 150 17.51 4.85 -13.72
CA PHE A 150 18.42 5.78 -13.08
C PHE A 150 19.46 6.18 -14.11
N VAL A 151 19.38 7.42 -14.60
CA VAL A 151 20.20 7.93 -15.71
C VAL A 151 20.99 9.16 -15.25
N GLY A 152 22.20 9.35 -15.78
CA GLY A 152 22.91 10.63 -15.70
C GLY A 152 23.64 10.91 -14.37
N ARG A 153 24.04 9.88 -13.62
CA ARG A 153 24.89 10.01 -12.40
C ARG A 153 25.94 8.91 -12.30
N ASN A 154 26.51 8.53 -13.44
CA ASN A 154 27.52 7.48 -13.49
C ASN A 154 28.79 7.92 -12.75
N ASP A 155 29.24 9.14 -12.98
CA ASP A 155 30.44 9.71 -12.33
C ASP A 155 30.31 9.71 -10.79
N LYS A 156 29.12 10.04 -10.27
CA LYS A 156 28.85 9.99 -8.82
C LYS A 156 28.72 8.58 -8.27
N LEU A 157 28.25 7.63 -9.08
CA LEU A 157 28.23 6.22 -8.70
C LEU A 157 29.64 5.64 -8.67
N GLU A 158 30.49 6.05 -9.60
CA GLU A 158 31.90 5.67 -9.68
C GLU A 158 32.67 6.22 -8.48
N GLU A 159 32.57 7.53 -8.20
CA GLU A 159 33.17 8.17 -7.01
C GLU A 159 32.75 7.45 -5.70
N PHE A 160 31.49 7.05 -5.60
CA PHE A 160 30.97 6.31 -4.46
C PHE A 160 31.60 4.93 -4.34
N GLU A 161 31.67 4.19 -5.45
CA GLU A 161 32.21 2.83 -5.51
C GLU A 161 33.70 2.80 -5.17
N GLU A 162 34.48 3.73 -5.74
CA GLU A 162 35.88 3.94 -5.42
C GLU A 162 36.06 4.18 -3.92
N ARG A 163 35.27 5.09 -3.33
CA ARG A 163 35.37 5.40 -1.89
C ARG A 163 35.05 4.21 -1.00
N ILE A 164 34.10 3.36 -1.38
CA ILE A 164 33.69 2.18 -0.60
C ILE A 164 34.73 1.05 -0.69
N ASN A 165 35.30 0.85 -1.88
CA ASN A 165 36.23 -0.25 -2.15
C ASN A 165 37.70 0.12 -1.86
N ASP A 166 37.99 1.37 -1.52
CA ASP A 166 39.33 1.82 -1.13
C ASP A 166 39.80 1.18 0.20
N TYR A 167 40.63 0.14 0.09
CA TYR A 167 41.24 -0.57 1.23
C TYR A 167 42.28 0.25 1.99
N THR A 168 42.81 1.33 1.40
CA THR A 168 43.80 2.19 2.06
C THR A 168 43.15 3.12 3.09
N LYS A 169 41.84 3.35 2.96
CA LYS A 169 41.06 4.21 3.85
C LYS A 169 40.18 3.39 4.79
N LYS A 170 39.89 3.95 5.96
CA LYS A 170 38.86 3.38 6.84
C LYS A 170 37.51 3.34 6.12
N LYS A 171 36.82 2.20 6.27
CA LYS A 171 35.47 2.01 5.73
C LYS A 171 34.51 3.03 6.34
N PRO A 172 33.68 3.71 5.53
CA PRO A 172 32.67 4.63 6.06
C PRO A 172 31.67 3.87 6.94
N THR A 173 31.40 4.38 8.13
CA THR A 173 30.32 3.88 9.02
C THR A 173 28.98 4.56 8.74
N VAL A 174 29.02 5.78 8.21
CA VAL A 174 27.84 6.60 7.91
C VAL A 174 28.00 7.22 6.53
N ILE A 175 26.91 7.22 5.77
CA ILE A 175 26.84 7.76 4.42
C ILE A 175 25.60 8.65 4.36
N PHE A 176 25.75 9.90 3.91
CA PHE A 176 24.65 10.83 3.72
C PHE A 176 24.72 11.46 2.33
N ALA A 177 23.56 11.84 1.78
CA ALA A 177 23.46 12.57 0.53
C ALA A 177 22.68 13.87 0.76
N SER A 178 23.25 15.00 0.33
CA SER A 178 22.67 16.34 0.46
C SER A 178 22.32 16.92 -0.92
N GLY A 179 21.53 18.00 -0.93
CA GLY A 179 21.01 18.63 -2.15
C GLY A 179 19.55 19.04 -2.05
N LEU A 180 19.04 19.69 -3.10
CA LEU A 180 17.67 20.22 -3.15
C LEU A 180 16.60 19.14 -2.94
N ILE A 181 15.39 19.58 -2.56
CA ILE A 181 14.23 18.70 -2.48
C ILE A 181 13.91 18.19 -3.89
N GLY A 182 13.63 16.89 -4.02
CA GLY A 182 13.32 16.28 -5.32
C GLY A 182 14.53 15.90 -6.19
N VAL A 183 15.77 16.28 -5.82
CA VAL A 183 16.97 15.97 -6.64
C VAL A 183 17.29 14.46 -6.73
N GLY A 184 16.57 13.59 -6.03
CA GLY A 184 16.76 12.14 -6.12
C GLY A 184 17.85 11.55 -5.22
N ARG A 185 18.21 12.24 -4.12
CA ARG A 185 19.16 11.77 -3.09
C ARG A 185 18.90 10.32 -2.65
N ARG A 186 17.63 10.03 -2.33
CA ARG A 186 17.19 8.69 -1.90
C ARG A 186 17.39 7.64 -2.99
N SER A 187 17.03 7.98 -4.23
CA SER A 187 17.16 7.08 -5.38
C SER A 187 18.63 6.78 -5.70
N PHE A 188 19.50 7.81 -5.65
CA PHE A 188 20.95 7.64 -5.82
C PHE A 188 21.54 6.70 -4.76
N LEU A 189 21.34 7.00 -3.47
CA LEU A 189 21.87 6.17 -2.38
C LEU A 189 21.37 4.73 -2.46
N SER A 190 20.07 4.53 -2.72
CA SER A 190 19.51 3.18 -2.88
C SER A 190 20.19 2.42 -4.03
N LYS A 191 20.48 3.07 -5.15
CA LYS A 191 21.14 2.44 -6.29
C LYS A 191 22.62 2.14 -6.00
N ALA A 192 23.33 3.09 -5.39
CA ALA A 192 24.75 2.98 -5.05
C ALA A 192 25.01 1.84 -4.04
N LEU A 193 24.20 1.77 -2.99
CA LEU A 193 24.28 0.71 -1.97
C LEU A 193 24.00 -0.68 -2.53
N ILE A 194 23.04 -0.80 -3.46
CA ILE A 194 22.76 -2.06 -4.15
C ILE A 194 23.92 -2.44 -5.08
N LYS A 195 24.49 -1.48 -5.82
CA LYS A 195 25.62 -1.73 -6.73
C LYS A 195 26.86 -2.23 -5.97
N CYS A 196 27.17 -1.62 -4.83
CA CYS A 196 28.31 -2.00 -3.97
C CYS A 196 28.03 -3.24 -3.08
N ASN A 197 26.90 -3.93 -3.29
CA ASN A 197 26.48 -5.10 -2.52
C ASN A 197 26.39 -4.88 -0.99
N ILE A 198 26.25 -3.62 -0.56
CA ILE A 198 26.03 -3.26 0.85
C ILE A 198 24.58 -3.55 1.24
N GLN A 199 23.64 -3.39 0.30
CA GLN A 199 22.23 -3.69 0.48
C GLN A 199 21.75 -4.66 -0.61
N LYS A 200 21.09 -5.76 -0.20
CA LYS A 200 20.43 -6.65 -1.17
C LYS A 200 19.29 -5.91 -1.88
N LYS A 201 19.11 -6.19 -3.17
CA LYS A 201 17.97 -5.72 -3.96
C LYS A 201 16.68 -6.33 -3.38
N SER A 202 16.05 -5.59 -2.48
CA SER A 202 14.78 -5.97 -1.88
C SER A 202 13.64 -5.40 -2.72
N ASN A 203 12.62 -6.21 -3.01
CA ASN A 203 11.34 -5.74 -3.58
C ASN A 203 10.57 -4.83 -2.60
N HIS A 204 11.12 -4.59 -1.41
CA HIS A 204 10.64 -3.63 -0.44
C HIS A 204 11.47 -2.35 -0.54
N THR A 205 10.80 -1.25 -0.89
CA THR A 205 11.32 0.11 -0.72
C THR A 205 11.57 0.34 0.78
N LEU A 206 12.75 -0.02 1.28
CA LEU A 206 13.15 0.29 2.65
C LEU A 206 13.20 1.81 2.79
N CYS A 207 12.31 2.32 3.63
CA CYS A 207 12.21 3.72 3.98
C CYS A 207 13.18 3.97 5.14
N TYR A 208 14.41 4.36 4.85
CA TYR A 208 15.26 4.97 5.87
C TYR A 208 14.73 6.39 6.11
N ILE A 209 13.92 6.53 7.16
CA ILE A 209 13.56 7.83 7.73
C ILE A 209 14.76 8.30 8.54
N PHE A 210 15.58 9.17 7.98
CA PHE A 210 16.46 10.00 8.80
C PHE A 210 15.61 11.11 9.40
N ARG A 211 15.27 10.91 10.67
CA ARG A 211 14.69 11.93 11.54
C ARG A 211 15.80 12.93 11.83
N GLN A 212 15.80 14.09 11.16
CA GLN A 212 16.55 15.23 11.70
C GLN A 212 15.83 15.70 12.96
N LYS A 213 16.59 15.85 14.05
CA LYS A 213 16.15 16.63 15.22
C LYS A 213 16.03 18.09 14.82
#